data_AF-A0A146KQN5-F1
#
_entry.id   AF-A0A146KQN5-F1
#
_cell.length_a   1.000
_cell.length_b   1.000
_cell.length_c   1.000
_cell.angle_alpha   90.00
_cell.angle_beta   90.00
_cell.angle_gamma   90.00
#
_symmetry.space_group_name_H-M   'P 1'
#
loop_
_entity.id
_entity.type
_entity.pdbx_description
1 polymer ?
#
loop_
_entity_poly.entity_id
_entity_poly.type
_entity_poly.pdbx_seq_one_letter_code
_entity_poly.pdbx_strand_id
1 'polypeptide(L)'
;VSRELQMLKITNGPVTSSGRPRPDIPPPDVVKTRPDHINTKKGVSGQKVALQANYFNLNTRPDWSLYQYRVDFTPDEDRTAVKKRLLRSHEKVLGSGYIFDGTVLFVVTRLHPEPMELHTKNEAGDENIRITIKPAGDLVMGDHNYLQLFNIVMRKCLDGLQLQLVGRNFFDAKQKVDIRDYDIELWPGYLTSIRQHESSILMCAEITHKVMRRDTALHLMISCQEKIGSKWRSDFDESIVGSVVLTGYNNRTYRIDDVDYDLTPMSTFELKGLEKTTYVDYYRKKYNIRIQYPDQPLLVSKSKPREIR
;
A
#
# COMPACT_ATOMS: atom_id res chain seq x y z
N VAL A 1 -14.35 -11.64 -0.51
CA VAL A 1 -14.17 -12.07 0.90
C VAL A 1 -15.16 -11.30 1.73
N SER A 2 -16.14 -11.98 2.33
CA SER A 2 -17.16 -11.34 3.18
C SER A 2 -16.57 -11.00 4.55
N ARG A 3 -16.92 -9.83 5.10
CA ARG A 3 -16.33 -9.25 6.33
C ARG A 3 -17.41 -8.60 7.19
N GLU A 4 -17.17 -8.55 8.49
CA GLU A 4 -18.16 -8.09 9.48
C GLU A 4 -18.13 -6.56 9.70
N LEU A 5 -19.29 -5.98 10.01
CA LEU A 5 -19.52 -4.54 10.13
C LEU A 5 -18.93 -3.88 11.39
N GLN A 6 -18.76 -4.61 12.49
CA GLN A 6 -18.43 -4.05 13.82
C GLN A 6 -17.11 -3.30 13.90
N MET A 7 -16.12 -3.69 13.11
CA MET A 7 -14.75 -3.15 13.22
C MET A 7 -14.35 -2.34 12.00
N LEU A 8 -15.33 -1.98 11.16
CA LEU A 8 -15.15 -1.28 9.91
C LEU A 8 -15.47 0.19 10.11
N LYS A 9 -14.43 1.02 10.23
CA LYS A 9 -14.57 2.47 10.23
C LYS A 9 -14.76 2.94 8.80
N ILE A 10 -15.80 3.72 8.55
CA ILE A 10 -16.08 4.27 7.22
C ILE A 10 -15.15 5.47 6.99
N THR A 11 -14.42 5.46 5.88
CA THR A 11 -13.64 6.62 5.44
C THR A 11 -14.42 7.38 4.39
N ASN A 12 -15.02 8.51 4.78
CA ASN A 12 -15.67 9.41 3.85
C ASN A 12 -14.61 10.32 3.22
N GLY A 13 -14.39 10.10 1.93
CA GLY A 13 -13.71 11.04 1.07
C GLY A 13 -13.91 10.57 -0.36
N PRO A 14 -14.14 11.48 -1.33
CA PRO A 14 -14.01 11.09 -2.71
C PRO A 14 -12.62 10.49 -2.86
N VAL A 15 -12.55 9.20 -3.15
CA VAL A 15 -11.45 8.74 -3.98
C VAL A 15 -11.69 9.52 -5.25
N THR A 16 -10.97 10.62 -5.46
CA THR A 16 -10.84 11.18 -6.80
C THR A 16 -10.60 9.97 -7.68
N SER A 17 -11.57 9.63 -8.51
CA SER A 17 -11.41 8.67 -9.58
C SER A 17 -10.45 9.33 -10.57
N SER A 18 -9.19 9.48 -10.17
CA SER A 18 -8.11 9.55 -11.12
C SER A 18 -8.22 8.21 -11.82
N GLY A 19 -8.76 8.26 -13.04
CA GLY A 19 -8.99 7.12 -13.88
C GLY A 19 -7.76 6.22 -13.95
N ARG A 20 -7.95 5.05 -14.53
CA ARG A 20 -6.85 4.22 -15.00
C ARG A 20 -5.74 5.13 -15.55
N PRO A 21 -4.46 4.91 -15.21
CA PRO A 21 -3.41 5.36 -16.10
C PRO A 21 -3.82 4.85 -17.47
N ARG A 22 -4.00 5.74 -18.46
CA ARG A 22 -4.04 5.26 -19.84
C ARG A 22 -2.75 4.43 -20.01
N PRO A 23 -2.83 3.21 -20.54
CA PRO A 23 -1.65 2.34 -20.67
C PRO A 23 -0.51 2.97 -21.49
N ASP A 24 -0.76 4.04 -22.24
CA ASP A 24 0.11 4.48 -23.33
C ASP A 24 0.81 5.83 -23.14
N ILE A 25 0.87 6.39 -21.92
CA ILE A 25 1.68 7.60 -21.67
C ILE A 25 2.42 7.46 -20.32
N PRO A 26 3.74 7.19 -20.33
CA PRO A 26 4.56 7.37 -19.15
C PRO A 26 4.40 8.82 -18.68
N PRO A 27 4.14 9.11 -17.40
CA PRO A 27 4.18 10.49 -16.91
C PRO A 27 5.56 11.06 -17.21
N PRO A 28 5.68 12.32 -17.70
CA PRO A 28 6.97 12.85 -18.11
C PRO A 28 7.97 12.79 -16.94
N ASP A 29 9.05 12.03 -17.15
CA ASP A 29 10.04 11.58 -16.16
C ASP A 29 10.88 12.71 -15.54
N VAL A 30 10.84 13.89 -16.15
CA VAL A 30 11.31 15.16 -15.58
C VAL A 30 10.15 16.14 -15.74
N VAL A 31 9.84 16.93 -14.71
CA VAL A 31 8.81 17.97 -14.84
C VAL A 31 9.28 18.99 -15.88
N LYS A 32 8.90 18.77 -17.15
CA LYS A 32 9.12 19.71 -18.26
C LYS A 32 8.29 20.96 -17.98
N THR A 33 8.94 21.90 -17.33
CA THR A 33 8.41 23.19 -16.92
C THR A 33 8.66 24.27 -17.98
N ARG A 34 9.27 23.89 -19.11
CA ARG A 34 9.51 24.73 -20.27
C ARG A 34 9.49 23.91 -21.56
N PRO A 35 9.05 24.49 -22.70
CA PRO A 35 9.27 23.93 -24.02
C PRO A 35 10.76 23.83 -24.36
N ASP A 36 11.13 22.85 -25.19
CA ASP A 36 12.53 22.55 -25.53
C ASP A 36 13.23 23.72 -26.28
N HIS A 37 12.47 24.55 -26.99
CA HIS A 37 12.98 25.73 -27.71
C HIS A 37 13.22 26.96 -26.82
N ILE A 38 12.73 26.97 -25.59
CA ILE A 38 12.91 28.09 -24.66
C ILE A 38 14.17 27.83 -23.84
N ASN A 39 15.22 28.64 -23.98
CA ASN A 39 16.49 28.45 -23.26
C ASN A 39 16.39 28.66 -21.73
N THR A 40 15.45 29.47 -21.26
CA THR A 40 15.23 29.72 -19.84
C THR A 40 13.76 30.02 -19.54
N LYS A 41 13.25 29.44 -18.45
CA LYS A 41 11.94 29.77 -17.86
C LYS A 41 12.04 30.75 -16.68
N LYS A 42 13.26 31.22 -16.37
CA LYS A 42 13.50 32.12 -15.23
C LYS A 42 13.18 33.55 -15.65
N GLY A 43 12.16 34.15 -15.04
CA GLY A 43 11.87 35.57 -15.20
C GLY A 43 12.96 36.45 -14.58
N VAL A 44 13.08 37.69 -15.06
CA VAL A 44 14.11 38.66 -14.64
C VAL A 44 13.55 39.90 -13.92
N SER A 45 12.24 40.09 -13.95
CA SER A 45 11.56 41.23 -13.33
C SER A 45 11.44 41.09 -11.81
N GLY A 46 11.35 42.22 -11.11
CA GLY A 46 11.06 42.28 -9.68
C GLY A 46 12.29 42.17 -8.79
N GLN A 47 12.06 42.17 -7.47
CA GLN A 47 13.11 42.05 -6.46
C GLN A 47 13.28 40.59 -6.05
N LYS A 48 14.53 40.15 -5.88
CA LYS A 48 14.84 38.81 -5.38
C LYS A 48 14.40 38.67 -3.93
N VAL A 49 13.73 37.57 -3.62
CA VAL A 49 13.32 37.20 -2.26
C VAL A 49 13.82 35.79 -1.94
N ALA A 50 14.17 35.56 -0.67
CA ALA A 50 14.50 34.23 -0.17
C ALA A 50 13.19 33.50 0.17
N LEU A 51 13.01 32.30 -0.39
CA LEU A 51 11.85 31.45 -0.16
C LEU A 51 12.30 30.11 0.41
N GLN A 52 11.42 29.52 1.22
CA GLN A 52 11.55 28.14 1.67
C GLN A 52 10.43 27.32 1.04
N ALA A 53 10.73 26.06 0.75
CA ALA A 53 9.78 25.10 0.24
C ALA A 53 9.84 23.83 1.10
N ASN A 54 8.75 23.06 1.12
CA ASN A 54 8.65 21.77 1.80
C ASN A 54 9.31 20.62 1.01
N TYR A 55 10.41 20.94 0.34
CA TYR A 55 11.20 20.02 -0.48
C TYR A 55 12.58 19.82 0.13
N PHE A 56 12.97 18.55 0.24
CA PHE A 56 14.22 18.10 0.82
C PHE A 56 15.08 17.46 -0.26
N ASN A 57 16.37 17.80 -0.28
CA ASN A 57 17.29 17.24 -1.27
C ASN A 57 17.67 15.80 -0.90
N LEU A 58 17.53 14.87 -1.85
CA LEU A 58 18.03 13.51 -1.68
C LEU A 58 19.46 13.44 -2.21
N ASN A 59 20.42 13.69 -1.31
CA ASN A 59 21.83 13.66 -1.63
C ASN A 59 22.26 12.21 -1.94
N THR A 60 22.64 11.96 -3.19
CA THR A 60 23.29 10.71 -3.61
C THR A 60 24.80 10.85 -3.52
N ARG A 61 25.51 9.74 -3.31
CA ARG A 61 26.98 9.75 -3.43
C ARG A 61 27.37 9.71 -4.92
N PRO A 62 28.43 10.42 -5.35
CA PRO A 62 28.83 10.50 -6.76
C PRO A 62 29.20 9.16 -7.39
N ASP A 63 29.65 8.19 -6.58
CA ASP A 63 30.10 6.84 -6.94
C ASP A 63 29.01 5.78 -6.72
N TRP A 64 27.78 6.19 -6.42
CA TRP A 64 26.69 5.26 -6.13
C TRP A 64 26.00 4.79 -7.41
N SER A 65 26.34 3.58 -7.85
CA SER A 65 25.67 2.87 -8.94
C SER A 65 24.66 1.88 -8.39
N LEU A 66 23.45 1.89 -8.95
CA LEU A 66 22.42 0.91 -8.63
C LEU A 66 22.31 -0.09 -9.78
N TYR A 67 22.44 -1.37 -9.47
CA TYR A 67 22.40 -2.44 -10.45
C TYR A 67 21.06 -3.15 -10.39
N GLN A 68 20.43 -3.31 -11.55
CA GLN A 68 19.14 -3.98 -11.68
C GLN A 68 19.34 -5.41 -12.19
N TYR A 69 18.68 -6.34 -11.51
CA TYR A 69 18.67 -7.75 -11.87
C TYR A 69 17.25 -8.29 -11.95
N ARG A 70 17.03 -9.25 -12.85
CA ARG A 70 15.85 -10.11 -12.87
C ARG A 70 16.13 -11.38 -12.08
N VAL A 71 15.20 -11.76 -11.22
CA VAL A 71 15.29 -12.97 -10.40
C VAL A 71 14.24 -13.96 -10.86
N ASP A 72 14.70 -15.12 -11.33
CA ASP A 72 13.87 -16.26 -11.70
C ASP A 72 14.04 -17.38 -10.65
N PHE A 73 12.97 -18.14 -10.38
CA PHE A 73 12.97 -19.25 -9.41
C PHE A 73 12.67 -20.56 -10.16
N THR A 74 13.30 -21.66 -9.78
CA THR A 74 13.02 -22.99 -10.31
C THR A 74 12.98 -24.00 -9.17
N PRO A 75 11.83 -24.66 -8.91
CA PRO A 75 10.55 -24.54 -9.62
C PRO A 75 9.93 -23.14 -9.52
N ASP A 76 9.01 -22.83 -10.43
CA ASP A 76 8.30 -21.56 -10.43
C ASP A 76 7.52 -21.39 -9.11
N GLU A 77 7.76 -20.27 -8.45
CA GLU A 77 6.97 -19.82 -7.30
C GLU A 77 6.20 -18.57 -7.74
N ASP A 78 4.97 -18.39 -7.26
CA ASP A 78 4.15 -17.21 -7.60
C ASP A 78 3.99 -16.27 -6.40
N ARG A 79 4.10 -16.80 -5.18
CA ARG A 79 3.86 -16.04 -3.95
C ARG A 79 5.05 -15.13 -3.67
N THR A 80 4.87 -13.83 -3.90
CA THR A 80 5.88 -12.80 -3.66
C THR A 80 6.48 -12.85 -2.25
N ALA A 81 5.66 -13.15 -1.23
CA ALA A 81 6.14 -13.27 0.15
C ALA A 81 7.14 -14.43 0.32
N VAL A 82 6.87 -15.57 -0.31
CA VAL A 82 7.76 -16.73 -0.30
C VAL A 82 9.05 -16.42 -1.05
N LYS A 83 8.96 -15.85 -2.25
CA LYS A 83 10.15 -15.39 -3.02
C LYS A 83 11.05 -14.48 -2.20
N LYS A 84 10.46 -13.49 -1.51
CA LYS A 84 11.21 -12.54 -0.66
C LYS A 84 11.91 -13.25 0.50
N ARG A 85 11.26 -14.22 1.13
CA ARG A 85 11.83 -15.01 2.22
C ARG A 85 12.98 -15.91 1.73
N LEU A 86 12.78 -16.58 0.59
CA LEU A 86 13.82 -17.42 -0.03
C LEU A 86 15.04 -16.59 -0.42
N LEU A 87 14.86 -15.41 -1.01
CA LEU A 87 15.98 -14.56 -1.36
C LEU A 87 16.69 -13.98 -0.11
N ARG A 88 15.95 -13.73 0.97
CA ARG A 88 16.50 -13.22 2.24
C ARG A 88 17.50 -14.16 2.90
N SER A 89 17.40 -15.48 2.70
CA SER A 89 18.41 -16.42 3.24
C SER A 89 19.81 -16.15 2.66
N HIS A 90 19.90 -15.45 1.53
CA HIS A 90 21.13 -15.10 0.84
C HIS A 90 21.57 -13.64 1.05
N GLU A 91 21.03 -12.93 2.05
CA GLU A 91 21.36 -11.51 2.33
C GLU A 91 22.88 -11.25 2.43
N LYS A 92 23.65 -12.19 2.99
CA LYS A 92 25.12 -12.08 3.08
C LYS A 92 25.81 -12.03 1.72
N VAL A 93 25.26 -12.70 0.71
CA VAL A 93 25.80 -12.75 -0.66
C VAL A 93 25.38 -11.52 -1.45
N LEU A 94 24.13 -11.08 -1.28
CA LEU A 94 23.56 -9.94 -1.99
C LEU A 94 24.07 -8.58 -1.46
N GLY A 95 24.65 -8.57 -0.27
CA GLY A 95 25.07 -7.37 0.43
C GLY A 95 23.96 -6.72 1.25
N SER A 96 24.36 -5.87 2.20
CA SER A 96 23.42 -5.10 2.99
C SER A 96 22.75 -4.03 2.12
N GLY A 97 21.41 -3.97 2.16
CA GLY A 97 20.66 -2.89 1.50
C GLY A 97 20.12 -3.22 0.10
N TYR A 98 19.80 -4.48 -0.19
CA TYR A 98 19.08 -4.83 -1.42
C TYR A 98 17.57 -4.53 -1.33
N ILE A 99 16.96 -4.30 -2.49
CA ILE A 99 15.51 -4.17 -2.65
C ILE A 99 15.02 -5.22 -3.64
N PHE A 100 14.06 -6.03 -3.23
CA PHE A 100 13.45 -7.04 -4.08
C PHE A 100 11.94 -6.94 -4.03
N ASP A 101 11.29 -6.86 -5.18
CA ASP A 101 9.83 -6.71 -5.30
C ASP A 101 9.09 -8.04 -5.56
N GLY A 102 9.81 -9.12 -5.89
CA GLY A 102 9.27 -10.42 -6.29
C GLY A 102 9.71 -10.86 -7.69
N THR A 103 10.23 -9.95 -8.50
CA THR A 103 10.74 -10.22 -9.85
C THR A 103 12.03 -9.46 -10.13
N VAL A 104 12.10 -8.20 -9.70
CA VAL A 104 13.25 -7.32 -9.90
C VAL A 104 14.00 -7.12 -8.59
N LEU A 105 15.31 -7.28 -8.65
CA LEU A 105 16.26 -7.07 -7.56
C LEU A 105 17.12 -5.85 -7.88
N PHE A 106 17.20 -4.93 -6.93
CA PHE A 106 18.13 -3.80 -6.95
C PHE A 106 19.18 -3.98 -5.86
N VAL A 107 20.44 -3.84 -6.24
CA VAL A 107 21.60 -3.93 -5.35
C VAL A 107 22.56 -2.78 -5.62
N VAL A 108 23.32 -2.41 -4.60
CA VAL A 108 24.30 -1.32 -4.65
C VAL A 108 25.69 -1.79 -5.10
N THR A 109 25.91 -3.11 -5.11
CA THR A 109 27.16 -3.76 -5.51
C THR A 109 26.89 -4.71 -6.65
N ARG A 110 27.72 -4.68 -7.69
CA ARG A 110 27.61 -5.62 -8.81
C ARG A 110 27.81 -7.05 -8.31
N LEU A 111 26.90 -7.94 -8.67
CA LEU A 111 26.93 -9.34 -8.29
C LEU A 111 27.79 -10.14 -9.27
N HIS A 112 28.63 -11.02 -8.74
CA HIS A 112 29.46 -11.94 -9.52
C HIS A 112 29.34 -13.37 -8.93
N PRO A 113 29.31 -14.42 -9.77
CA PRO A 113 29.35 -14.40 -11.24
C PRO A 113 28.05 -13.87 -11.89
N GLU A 114 28.08 -13.57 -13.19
CA GLU A 114 26.94 -13.04 -13.95
C GLU A 114 26.62 -14.00 -15.12
N PRO A 115 25.49 -14.73 -15.11
CA PRO A 115 24.44 -14.76 -14.08
C PRO A 115 24.88 -15.45 -12.79
N MET A 116 24.32 -15.01 -11.66
CA MET A 116 24.53 -15.63 -10.35
C MET A 116 23.45 -16.68 -10.12
N GLU A 117 23.85 -17.87 -9.68
CA GLU A 117 22.94 -18.93 -9.25
C GLU A 117 23.08 -19.17 -7.75
N LEU A 118 21.94 -19.20 -7.06
CA LEU A 118 21.84 -19.50 -5.64
C LEU A 118 20.92 -20.70 -5.45
N HIS A 119 21.20 -21.51 -4.43
CA HIS A 119 20.40 -22.67 -4.10
C HIS A 119 19.92 -22.56 -2.65
N THR A 120 18.61 -22.73 -2.46
CA THR A 120 17.99 -22.78 -1.13
C THR A 120 17.05 -23.97 -1.06
N LYS A 121 16.84 -24.48 0.15
CA LYS A 121 15.76 -25.43 0.41
C LYS A 121 14.47 -24.70 0.75
N ASN A 122 13.32 -25.29 0.45
CA ASN A 122 12.03 -24.80 0.95
C ASN A 122 11.92 -24.99 2.48
N GLU A 123 10.90 -24.42 3.12
CA GLU A 123 10.72 -24.53 4.59
C GLU A 123 10.53 -25.96 5.09
N ALA A 124 10.05 -26.86 4.23
CA ALA A 124 9.93 -28.29 4.53
C ALA A 124 11.28 -29.03 4.42
N GLY A 125 12.30 -28.42 3.82
CA GLY A 125 13.62 -29.02 3.62
C GLY A 125 13.73 -29.97 2.42
N ASP A 126 12.60 -30.22 1.74
CA ASP A 126 12.45 -31.33 0.79
C ASP A 126 12.81 -30.95 -0.65
N GLU A 127 12.73 -29.66 -1.00
CA GLU A 127 12.90 -29.21 -2.39
C GLU A 127 14.04 -28.19 -2.53
N ASN A 128 14.97 -28.49 -3.44
CA ASN A 128 16.04 -27.58 -3.82
C ASN A 128 15.50 -26.56 -4.82
N ILE A 129 15.29 -25.33 -4.36
CA ILE A 129 14.90 -24.19 -5.17
C ILE A 129 16.18 -23.54 -5.71
N ARG A 130 16.28 -23.44 -7.03
CA ARG A 130 17.30 -22.65 -7.72
C ARG A 130 16.79 -21.23 -7.92
N ILE A 131 17.60 -20.26 -7.55
CA ILE A 131 17.35 -18.84 -7.77
C ILE A 131 18.39 -18.35 -8.77
N THR A 132 17.97 -17.91 -9.94
CA THR A 132 18.86 -17.39 -10.98
C THR A 132 18.70 -15.88 -11.06
N ILE A 133 19.80 -15.15 -10.85
CA ILE A 133 19.87 -13.69 -10.85
C ILE A 133 20.59 -13.25 -12.11
N LYS A 134 19.84 -12.64 -13.04
CA LYS A 134 20.34 -12.21 -14.35
C LYS A 134 20.41 -10.69 -14.42
N PRO A 135 21.46 -10.12 -15.01
CA PRO A 135 21.55 -8.67 -15.22
C PRO A 135 20.37 -8.21 -16.08
N ALA A 136 19.73 -7.12 -15.67
CA ALA A 136 18.65 -6.48 -16.40
C ALA A 136 19.03 -5.07 -16.91
N GLY A 137 20.16 -4.53 -16.45
CA GLY A 137 20.71 -3.24 -16.88
C GLY A 137 21.30 -2.45 -15.69
N ASP A 138 22.10 -1.44 -16.04
CA ASP A 138 22.59 -0.45 -15.07
C ASP A 138 21.58 0.71 -15.00
N LEU A 139 21.30 1.21 -13.80
CA LEU A 139 20.39 2.35 -13.62
C LEU A 139 21.16 3.66 -13.66
N VAL A 140 20.74 4.54 -14.55
CA VAL A 140 21.30 5.89 -14.65
C VAL A 140 20.46 6.85 -13.83
N MET A 141 21.12 7.85 -13.24
CA MET A 141 20.45 8.97 -12.57
C MET A 141 19.44 9.62 -13.53
N GLY A 142 18.16 9.62 -13.16
CA GLY A 142 17.06 10.11 -14.00
C GLY A 142 16.15 9.01 -14.56
N ASP A 143 16.54 7.73 -14.49
CA ASP A 143 15.69 6.62 -14.90
C ASP A 143 14.49 6.43 -13.94
N HIS A 144 13.35 6.01 -14.50
CA HIS A 144 12.13 5.74 -13.75
C HIS A 144 12.34 4.76 -12.58
N ASN A 145 13.10 3.70 -12.86
CA ASN A 145 13.42 2.65 -11.90
C ASN A 145 14.22 3.18 -10.70
N TYR A 146 14.98 4.27 -10.89
CA TYR A 146 15.72 4.95 -9.83
C TYR A 146 14.78 5.67 -8.85
N LEU A 147 13.76 6.37 -9.37
CA LEU A 147 12.71 6.99 -8.55
C LEU A 147 11.85 5.94 -7.84
N GLN A 148 11.58 4.80 -8.50
CA GLN A 148 10.86 3.70 -7.90
C GLN A 148 11.61 3.14 -6.68
N LEU A 149 12.94 2.99 -6.77
CA LEU A 149 13.77 2.56 -5.64
C LEU A 149 13.60 3.50 -4.44
N PHE A 150 13.75 4.81 -4.64
CA PHE A 150 13.61 5.76 -3.53
C PHE A 150 12.21 5.72 -2.93
N ASN A 151 11.16 5.55 -3.74
CA ASN A 151 9.81 5.37 -3.22
C ASN A 151 9.69 4.11 -2.35
N ILE A 152 10.37 3.01 -2.71
CA ILE A 152 10.40 1.79 -1.88
C ILE A 152 11.18 2.02 -0.58
N VAL A 153 12.35 2.67 -0.65
CA VAL A 153 13.16 3.02 0.53
C VAL A 153 12.35 3.91 1.47
N MET A 154 11.73 4.97 0.97
CA MET A 154 10.95 5.90 1.77
C MET A 154 9.75 5.21 2.41
N ARG A 155 9.05 4.31 1.70
CA ARG A 155 7.98 3.51 2.31
C ARG A 155 8.49 2.67 3.49
N LYS A 156 9.65 2.02 3.35
CA LYS A 156 10.27 1.28 4.46
C LYS A 156 10.65 2.19 5.63
N CYS A 157 11.13 3.41 5.38
CA CYS A 157 11.41 4.39 6.43
C CYS A 157 10.13 4.79 7.17
N LEU A 158 9.05 5.11 6.44
CA LEU A 158 7.75 5.47 7.03
C LEU A 158 7.12 4.30 7.81
N ASP A 159 7.27 3.06 7.31
CA ASP A 159 6.90 1.84 8.05
C ASP A 159 7.73 1.71 9.35
N GLY A 160 9.02 2.02 9.31
CA GLY A 160 9.92 2.02 10.47
C GLY A 160 9.56 3.06 11.54
N LEU A 161 8.95 4.17 11.13
CA LEU A 161 8.34 5.17 12.03
C LEU A 161 6.99 4.71 12.61
N GLN A 162 6.55 3.49 12.30
CA GLN A 162 5.28 2.91 12.74
C GLN A 162 4.04 3.68 12.25
N LEU A 163 4.17 4.40 11.14
CA LEU A 163 3.03 5.04 10.48
C LEU A 163 2.19 3.99 9.73
N GLN A 164 0.89 4.24 9.64
CA GLN A 164 -0.05 3.35 8.97
C GLN A 164 -0.34 3.82 7.56
N LEU A 165 -0.17 2.91 6.59
CA LEU A 165 -0.57 3.15 5.21
C LEU A 165 -2.10 3.10 5.10
N VAL A 166 -2.73 4.25 4.85
CA VAL A 166 -4.17 4.34 4.54
C VAL A 166 -4.32 4.82 3.11
N GLY A 167 -4.74 3.91 2.22
CA GLY A 167 -4.75 4.16 0.78
C GLY A 167 -3.34 4.25 0.22
N ARG A 168 -2.86 5.46 -0.08
CA ARG A 168 -1.51 5.70 -0.64
C ARG A 168 -0.57 6.48 0.28
N ASN A 169 -1.09 7.03 1.37
CA ASN A 169 -0.38 7.94 2.27
C ASN A 169 -0.23 7.31 3.66
N PHE A 170 0.71 7.84 4.44
CA PHE A 170 1.05 7.33 5.76
C PHE A 170 0.52 8.28 6.84
N PHE A 171 -0.17 7.71 7.83
CA PHE A 171 -0.80 8.45 8.92
C PHE A 171 -0.44 7.84 10.27
N ASP A 172 -0.35 8.68 11.30
CA ASP A 172 -0.14 8.27 12.67
C ASP A 172 -1.48 8.05 13.36
N ALA A 173 -1.90 6.79 13.45
CA ALA A 173 -3.12 6.41 14.15
C ALA A 173 -3.00 6.51 15.68
N LYS A 174 -1.77 6.55 16.23
CA LYS A 174 -1.54 6.66 17.68
C LYS A 174 -1.75 8.09 18.15
N GLN A 175 -1.38 9.06 17.32
CA GLN A 175 -1.57 10.50 17.59
C GLN A 175 -2.86 11.05 16.98
N LYS A 176 -3.90 10.22 16.89
CA LYS A 176 -5.21 10.68 16.40
C LYS A 176 -5.84 11.71 17.34
N VAL A 177 -6.54 12.68 16.77
CA VAL A 177 -7.29 13.70 17.49
C VAL A 177 -8.78 13.39 17.35
N ASP A 178 -9.47 13.23 18.47
CA ASP A 178 -10.92 13.00 18.51
C ASP A 178 -11.66 14.33 18.45
N ILE A 179 -12.58 14.49 17.49
CA ILE A 179 -13.54 15.61 17.45
C ILE A 179 -14.92 15.05 17.76
N ARG A 180 -15.26 15.05 19.05
CA ARG A 180 -16.45 14.37 19.60
C ARG A 180 -17.75 14.97 19.09
N ASP A 181 -17.80 16.28 18.88
CA ASP A 181 -19.00 16.99 18.45
C ASP A 181 -19.52 16.54 17.07
N TYR A 182 -18.70 15.84 16.29
CA TYR A 182 -19.03 15.37 14.94
C TYR A 182 -18.78 13.86 14.75
N ASP A 183 -18.46 13.11 15.81
CA ASP A 183 -18.13 11.68 15.74
C ASP A 183 -17.04 11.33 14.70
N ILE A 184 -16.01 12.17 14.62
CA ILE A 184 -14.84 11.95 13.75
C ILE A 184 -13.53 11.90 14.54
N GLU A 185 -12.55 11.21 13.96
CA GLU A 185 -11.15 11.22 14.38
C GLU A 185 -10.31 11.77 13.22
N LEU A 186 -9.36 12.65 13.52
CA LEU A 186 -8.35 13.13 12.58
C LEU A 186 -7.04 12.42 12.83
N TRP A 187 -6.51 11.75 11.83
CA TRP A 187 -5.20 11.13 11.91
C TRP A 187 -4.20 12.02 11.18
N PRO A 188 -3.22 12.62 11.88
CA PRO A 188 -2.16 13.38 11.23
C PRO A 188 -1.29 12.45 10.39
N GLY A 189 -0.69 12.95 9.33
CA GLY A 189 0.14 12.15 8.45
C GLY A 189 0.94 12.98 7.49
N TYR A 190 1.65 12.27 6.62
CA TYR A 190 2.57 12.86 5.67
C TYR A 190 2.23 12.40 4.26
N LEU A 191 2.12 13.37 3.35
CA LEU A 191 2.18 13.13 1.92
C LEU A 191 3.64 13.28 1.51
N THR A 192 4.22 12.21 0.99
CA THR A 192 5.59 12.20 0.48
C THR A 192 5.60 11.96 -1.02
N SER A 193 6.35 12.77 -1.78
CA SER A 193 6.54 12.56 -3.21
C SER A 193 7.99 12.81 -3.60
N ILE A 194 8.61 11.83 -4.25
CA ILE A 194 9.99 11.93 -4.75
C ILE A 194 9.94 12.11 -6.26
N ARG A 195 10.61 13.14 -6.77
CA ARG A 195 10.65 13.44 -8.21
C ARG A 195 12.01 13.99 -8.62
N GLN A 196 12.35 13.79 -9.89
CA GLN A 196 13.45 14.50 -10.53
C GLN A 196 13.03 15.94 -10.83
N HIS A 197 13.75 16.91 -10.27
CA HIS A 197 13.68 18.32 -10.62
C HIS A 197 14.85 18.68 -11.55
N GLU A 198 14.93 19.95 -11.99
CA GLU A 198 15.89 20.38 -13.02
C GLU A 198 17.36 20.08 -12.68
N SER A 199 17.75 20.15 -11.41
CA SER A 199 19.13 19.98 -10.96
C SER A 199 19.35 18.83 -9.98
N SER A 200 18.29 18.30 -9.37
CA SER A 200 18.41 17.32 -8.29
C SER A 200 17.11 16.53 -8.09
N ILE A 201 17.23 15.40 -7.41
CA ILE A 201 16.08 14.64 -6.91
C ILE A 201 15.64 15.29 -5.61
N LEU A 202 14.39 15.73 -5.56
CA LEU A 202 13.81 16.32 -4.36
C LEU A 202 12.68 15.45 -3.85
N MET A 203 12.56 15.39 -2.54
CA MET A 203 11.43 14.81 -1.83
C MET A 203 10.56 15.93 -1.26
N CYS A 204 9.33 16.02 -1.75
CA CYS A 204 8.29 16.80 -1.09
C CYS A 204 7.80 16.05 0.14
N ALA A 205 7.69 16.73 1.29
CA ALA A 205 6.97 16.25 2.45
C ALA A 205 5.96 17.30 2.91
N GLU A 206 4.68 16.92 2.90
CA GLU A 206 3.58 17.81 3.26
C GLU A 206 2.76 17.18 4.39
N ILE A 207 2.32 18.02 5.33
CA ILE A 207 1.43 17.59 6.41
C ILE A 207 0.04 17.40 5.83
N THR A 208 -0.56 16.24 6.08
CA THR A 208 -1.91 15.90 5.64
C THR A 208 -2.68 15.26 6.79
N HIS A 209 -4.01 15.24 6.70
CA HIS A 209 -4.87 14.66 7.72
C HIS A 209 -5.84 13.69 7.07
N LYS A 210 -6.02 12.52 7.68
CA LYS A 210 -7.08 11.59 7.30
C LYS A 210 -8.26 11.77 8.24
N VAL A 211 -9.42 12.10 7.68
CA VAL A 211 -10.69 12.11 8.41
C VAL A 211 -11.22 10.69 8.48
N MET A 212 -11.49 10.23 9.68
CA MET A 212 -12.03 8.91 10.00
C MET A 212 -13.35 9.08 10.76
N ARG A 213 -14.40 8.35 10.38
CA ARG A 213 -15.60 8.28 11.23
C ARG A 213 -15.33 7.40 12.45
N ARG A 214 -15.90 7.76 13.59
CA ARG A 214 -15.91 6.90 14.79
C ARG A 214 -16.92 5.78 14.65
N ASP A 215 -18.04 6.08 13.98
CA ASP A 215 -19.08 5.12 13.66
C ASP A 215 -18.52 3.94 12.89
N THR A 216 -18.92 2.75 13.34
CA THR A 216 -18.67 1.52 12.61
C THR A 216 -19.76 1.35 11.55
N ALA A 217 -19.51 0.51 10.54
CA ALA A 217 -20.53 0.19 9.56
C ALA A 217 -21.78 -0.43 10.22
N LEU A 218 -21.65 -1.06 11.40
CA LEU A 218 -22.80 -1.54 12.17
C LEU A 218 -23.61 -0.39 12.77
N HIS A 219 -22.96 0.64 13.33
CA HIS A 219 -23.67 1.82 13.83
C HIS A 219 -24.41 2.53 12.70
N LEU A 220 -23.81 2.64 11.51
CA LEU A 220 -24.48 3.17 10.34
C LEU A 220 -25.74 2.34 10.02
N MET A 221 -25.64 1.02 10.01
CA MET A 221 -26.77 0.13 9.76
C MET A 221 -27.91 0.32 10.76
N ILE A 222 -27.59 0.37 12.06
CA ILE A 222 -28.56 0.60 13.13
C ILE A 222 -29.24 1.96 12.95
N SER A 223 -28.47 3.01 12.60
CA SER A 223 -29.04 4.34 12.35
C SER A 223 -30.00 4.38 11.17
N CYS A 224 -29.75 3.59 10.11
CA CYS A 224 -30.67 3.44 8.98
C CYS A 224 -31.95 2.70 9.40
N GLN A 225 -31.83 1.68 10.26
CA GLN A 225 -32.97 0.94 10.82
C GLN A 225 -33.88 1.84 11.65
N GLU A 226 -33.31 2.67 12.52
CA GLU A 226 -34.05 3.59 13.38
C GLU A 226 -34.75 4.70 12.60
N LYS A 227 -34.14 5.22 11.52
CA LYS A 227 -34.70 6.33 10.74
C LYS A 227 -35.82 5.93 9.77
N ILE A 228 -35.63 4.82 9.06
CA ILE A 228 -36.46 4.47 7.87
C ILE A 228 -37.33 3.23 8.13
N GLY A 229 -37.10 2.50 9.22
CA GLY A 229 -37.88 1.31 9.55
C GLY A 229 -37.70 0.23 8.49
N SER A 230 -38.78 -0.19 7.82
CA SER A 230 -38.80 -1.38 6.94
C SER A 230 -37.92 -1.32 5.69
N LYS A 231 -37.57 -0.12 5.19
CA LYS A 231 -36.75 0.06 3.97
C LYS A 231 -35.27 0.34 4.25
N TRP A 232 -34.81 0.11 5.49
CA TRP A 232 -33.44 0.43 5.92
C TRP A 232 -32.34 -0.21 5.06
N ARG A 233 -32.59 -1.37 4.45
CA ARG A 233 -31.61 -2.07 3.61
C ARG A 233 -31.18 -1.21 2.41
N SER A 234 -32.16 -0.62 1.70
CA SER A 234 -31.89 0.22 0.53
C SER A 234 -31.07 1.47 0.88
N ASP A 235 -31.38 2.10 2.02
CA ASP A 235 -30.67 3.30 2.49
C ASP A 235 -29.26 2.96 2.99
N PHE A 236 -29.11 1.81 3.65
CA PHE A 236 -27.82 1.30 4.07
C PHE A 236 -26.94 0.97 2.85
N ASP A 237 -27.49 0.28 1.85
CA ASP A 237 -26.78 -0.06 0.61
C ASP A 237 -26.31 1.20 -0.13
N GLU A 238 -27.18 2.20 -0.29
CA GLU A 238 -26.83 3.49 -0.92
C GLU A 238 -25.70 4.21 -0.16
N SER A 239 -25.68 4.08 1.17
CA SER A 239 -24.66 4.72 2.01
C SER A 239 -23.34 3.96 2.07
N ILE A 240 -23.36 2.62 2.11
CA ILE A 240 -22.17 1.79 2.36
C ILE A 240 -21.51 1.27 1.09
N VAL A 241 -22.27 0.97 0.03
CA VAL A 241 -21.72 0.40 -1.20
C VAL A 241 -20.90 1.47 -1.93
N GLY A 242 -19.70 1.09 -2.35
CA GLY A 242 -18.72 1.99 -2.96
C GLY A 242 -17.81 2.70 -1.95
N SER A 243 -18.19 2.77 -0.68
CA SER A 243 -17.38 3.35 0.39
C SER A 243 -16.13 2.52 0.69
N VAL A 244 -15.10 3.17 1.24
CA VAL A 244 -13.88 2.50 1.70
C VAL A 244 -13.92 2.39 3.21
N VAL A 245 -13.82 1.16 3.71
CA VAL A 245 -13.81 0.85 5.13
C VAL A 245 -12.42 0.44 5.60
N LEU A 246 -12.06 0.82 6.82
CA LEU A 246 -10.83 0.43 7.49
C LEU A 246 -11.13 -0.61 8.57
N THR A 247 -10.45 -1.76 8.55
CA THR A 247 -10.52 -2.77 9.61
C THR A 247 -9.65 -2.38 10.80
N GLY A 248 -10.26 -2.17 11.97
CA GLY A 248 -9.52 -1.75 13.17
C GLY A 248 -8.45 -2.73 13.69
N TYR A 249 -8.51 -4.00 13.29
CA TYR A 249 -7.59 -5.05 13.77
C TYR A 249 -6.28 -5.19 12.99
N ASN A 250 -6.22 -4.67 11.76
CA ASN A 250 -5.00 -4.74 10.93
C ASN A 250 -4.79 -3.51 10.04
N ASN A 251 -5.64 -2.47 10.20
CA ASN A 251 -5.63 -1.22 9.47
C ASN A 251 -5.61 -1.40 7.94
N ARG A 252 -6.23 -2.47 7.44
CA ARG A 252 -6.42 -2.67 6.01
C ARG A 252 -7.68 -1.97 5.54
N THR A 253 -7.59 -1.36 4.38
CA THR A 253 -8.73 -0.70 3.74
C THR A 253 -9.36 -1.60 2.69
N TYR A 254 -10.69 -1.68 2.66
CA TYR A 254 -11.46 -2.43 1.69
C TYR A 254 -12.50 -1.51 1.04
N ARG A 255 -12.67 -1.62 -0.28
CA ARG A 255 -13.83 -1.03 -0.94
C ARG A 255 -14.99 -2.00 -0.82
N ILE A 256 -16.14 -1.51 -0.38
CA ILE A 256 -17.36 -2.30 -0.30
C ILE A 256 -18.01 -2.32 -1.66
N ASP A 257 -18.27 -3.52 -2.17
CA ASP A 257 -18.89 -3.72 -3.47
C ASP A 257 -20.35 -4.18 -3.33
N ASP A 258 -20.70 -4.80 -2.20
CA ASP A 258 -22.04 -5.32 -1.93
C ASP A 258 -22.25 -5.58 -0.43
N VAL A 259 -23.50 -5.84 -0.04
CA VAL A 259 -23.88 -6.33 1.30
C VAL A 259 -24.62 -7.66 1.16
N ASP A 260 -24.11 -8.69 1.84
CA ASP A 260 -24.74 -10.00 1.89
C ASP A 260 -25.63 -10.10 3.12
N TYR A 261 -26.94 -10.08 2.87
CA TYR A 261 -27.98 -10.16 3.90
C TYR A 261 -28.39 -11.59 4.25
N ASP A 262 -27.98 -12.58 3.47
CA ASP A 262 -28.32 -13.99 3.68
C ASP A 262 -27.26 -14.69 4.55
N LEU A 263 -26.04 -14.16 4.57
CA LEU A 263 -24.96 -14.61 5.45
C LEU A 263 -24.87 -13.79 6.72
N THR A 264 -24.45 -14.46 7.80
CA THR A 264 -24.21 -13.84 9.11
C THR A 264 -22.84 -14.26 9.64
N PRO A 265 -22.33 -13.61 10.71
CA PRO A 265 -21.13 -14.08 11.41
C PRO A 265 -21.13 -15.55 11.83
N MET A 266 -22.31 -16.16 12.00
CA MET A 266 -22.45 -17.59 12.32
C MET A 266 -22.28 -18.50 11.10
N SER A 267 -22.37 -17.97 9.88
CA SER A 267 -22.09 -18.70 8.66
C SER A 267 -20.62 -19.17 8.62
N THR A 268 -20.39 -20.27 7.90
CA THR A 268 -19.05 -20.87 7.78
C THR A 268 -18.38 -20.50 6.47
N PHE A 269 -17.05 -20.52 6.47
CA PHE A 269 -16.23 -20.37 5.28
C PHE A 269 -15.01 -21.29 5.37
N GLU A 270 -14.45 -21.63 4.22
CA GLU A 270 -13.24 -22.45 4.13
C GLU A 270 -12.00 -21.55 4.16
N LEU A 271 -11.11 -21.76 5.14
CA LEU A 271 -9.76 -21.22 5.04
C LEU A 271 -8.98 -22.06 4.01
N LYS A 272 -8.17 -21.42 3.17
CA LYS A 272 -7.31 -22.10 2.18
C LYS A 272 -6.55 -23.28 2.84
N GLY A 273 -6.96 -24.52 2.53
CA GLY A 273 -6.32 -25.75 3.00
C GLY A 273 -6.61 -26.16 4.45
N LEU A 274 -7.60 -25.56 5.11
CA LEU A 274 -7.97 -25.83 6.50
C LEU A 274 -9.46 -26.16 6.63
N GLU A 275 -9.86 -26.61 7.82
CA GLU A 275 -11.25 -26.91 8.16
C GLU A 275 -12.18 -25.69 8.02
N LYS A 276 -13.45 -25.97 7.74
CA LYS A 276 -14.52 -24.98 7.78
C LYS A 276 -14.59 -24.35 9.16
N THR A 277 -14.62 -23.02 9.21
CA THR A 277 -14.76 -22.27 10.46
C THR A 277 -15.80 -21.17 10.31
N THR A 278 -16.42 -20.77 11.42
CA THR A 278 -17.34 -19.63 11.43
C THR A 278 -16.56 -18.31 11.42
N TYR A 279 -17.19 -17.21 10.99
CA TYR A 279 -16.54 -15.90 11.10
C TYR A 279 -16.26 -15.54 12.57
N VAL A 280 -17.20 -15.85 13.48
CA VAL A 280 -17.03 -15.66 14.93
C VAL A 280 -15.77 -16.34 15.45
N ASP A 281 -15.60 -17.64 15.18
CA ASP A 281 -14.45 -18.40 15.69
C ASP A 281 -13.14 -17.93 15.08
N TYR A 282 -13.15 -17.60 13.78
CA TYR A 282 -11.98 -17.07 13.10
C TYR A 282 -11.50 -15.76 13.73
N TYR A 283 -12.40 -14.78 13.92
CA TYR A 283 -12.04 -13.47 14.49
C TYR A 283 -11.62 -13.59 15.95
N ARG A 284 -12.25 -14.49 16.72
CA ARG A 284 -11.87 -14.77 18.11
C ARG A 284 -10.49 -15.42 18.19
N LYS A 285 -10.22 -16.48 17.43
CA LYS A 285 -8.93 -17.20 17.48
C LYS A 285 -7.77 -16.35 16.95
N LYS A 286 -7.97 -15.64 15.84
CA LYS A 286 -6.88 -14.96 15.14
C LYS A 286 -6.57 -13.56 15.68
N TYR A 287 -7.59 -12.82 16.12
CA TYR A 287 -7.44 -11.42 16.52
C TYR A 287 -7.91 -11.16 17.96
N ASN A 288 -8.38 -12.19 18.68
CA ASN A 288 -8.98 -12.06 20.01
C ASN A 288 -10.16 -11.07 20.05
N ILE A 289 -10.98 -11.07 18.99
CA ILE A 289 -12.14 -10.19 18.86
C ILE A 289 -13.41 -10.99 19.11
N ARG A 290 -14.30 -10.42 19.94
CA ARG A 290 -15.63 -10.97 20.20
C ARG A 290 -16.67 -10.21 19.39
N ILE A 291 -17.34 -10.92 18.49
CA ILE A 291 -18.49 -10.42 17.73
C ILE A 291 -19.69 -10.29 18.66
N GLN A 292 -20.25 -9.09 18.77
CA GLN A 292 -21.39 -8.81 19.66
C GLN A 292 -22.76 -9.16 19.05
N TYR A 293 -22.89 -9.09 17.73
CA TYR A 293 -24.16 -9.19 17.00
C TYR A 293 -24.02 -10.31 15.95
N PRO A 294 -24.30 -11.56 16.33
CA PRO A 294 -24.06 -12.72 15.47
C PRO A 294 -25.00 -12.79 14.25
N ASP A 295 -26.09 -12.02 14.24
CA ASP A 295 -27.10 -11.99 13.18
C ASP A 295 -26.95 -10.82 12.20
N GLN A 296 -25.91 -9.99 12.35
CA GLN A 296 -25.67 -8.87 11.44
C GLN A 296 -25.30 -9.38 10.02
N PRO A 297 -25.64 -8.62 8.96
CA PRO A 297 -25.22 -8.98 7.61
C PRO A 297 -23.72 -8.81 7.41
N LEU A 298 -23.18 -9.37 6.33
CA LEU A 298 -21.76 -9.28 6.00
C LEU A 298 -21.51 -8.32 4.84
N LEU A 299 -20.44 -7.52 4.93
CA LEU A 299 -19.98 -6.71 3.81
C LEU A 299 -19.14 -7.54 2.83
N VAL A 300 -19.39 -7.36 1.54
CA VAL A 300 -18.65 -8.02 0.47
C VAL A 300 -17.67 -7.04 -0.13
N SER A 301 -16.39 -7.44 -0.14
CA SER A 301 -15.35 -6.79 -0.92
C SER A 301 -14.77 -7.79 -1.92
N LYS A 302 -14.84 -7.44 -3.20
CA LYS A 302 -14.26 -8.17 -4.32
C LYS A 302 -12.80 -7.72 -4.44
N SER A 303 -11.90 -8.54 -3.92
CA SER A 303 -10.46 -8.34 -4.09
C SER A 303 -10.11 -8.22 -5.57
N LYS A 304 -9.30 -7.23 -5.93
CA LYS A 304 -8.72 -7.19 -7.28
C LYS A 304 -7.85 -8.44 -7.49
N PRO A 305 -7.70 -8.95 -8.73
CA PRO A 305 -6.95 -10.18 -9.02
C PRO A 305 -5.52 -10.22 -8.44
N ARG A 306 -4.90 -9.06 -8.18
CA ARG A 306 -3.56 -8.94 -7.55
C ARG A 306 -3.52 -9.27 -6.06
N GLU A 307 -4.63 -9.26 -5.33
CA GLU A 307 -4.67 -9.54 -3.87
C GLU A 307 -5.01 -11.00 -3.53
N ILE A 308 -5.37 -11.81 -4.54
CA ILE A 308 -5.76 -13.22 -4.37
C ILE A 308 -4.54 -14.17 -4.40
N ARG A 309 -3.38 -13.67 -4.84
CA ARG A 309 -2.11 -14.40 -4.97
C ARG A 309 -1.29 -14.40 -3.69
#